data_AF-A0A2L2X6L8-F1
#
_entry.id   AF-A0A2L2X6L8-F1
#
_cell.length_a   1.000
_cell.length_b   1.000
_cell.length_c   1.000
_cell.angle_alpha   90.00
_cell.angle_beta   90.00
_cell.angle_gamma   90.00
#
_symmetry.space_group_name_H-M   'P 1'
#
loop_
_entity.id
_entity.type
_entity.pdbx_description
1 polymer ?
#
loop_
_entity_poly.entity_id
_entity_poly.type
_entity_poly.pdbx_seq_one_letter_code
_entity_poly.pdbx_strand_id
1 'polypeptide(L)'
;MANFITILRVLMAIAAVVLLFFTTKACYVTALVLTVFVMWFDGLDGYVARKLNETSKLGAVLDIMGDRIVENLYWLAFAVLGFISPAVPAIVLVRGIITDSLRSLALEQGYTAFGESTMMKGKVAKFIVASNFSRFTYAVAKAVAFVLVIASFLPVEYSFRDTVLTLKSAWCLFSPALDRLKLSTYLKCF
;
A
#
# COMPACT_ATOMS: atom_id res chain seq x y z
N MET A 1 -4.72 12.87 19.49
CA MET A 1 -5.17 11.46 19.51
C MET A 1 -5.00 10.75 18.17
N ALA A 2 -5.37 11.36 17.03
CA ALA A 2 -5.22 10.74 15.71
C ALA A 2 -3.78 10.28 15.37
N ASN A 3 -2.76 11.08 15.73
CA ASN A 3 -1.35 10.74 15.46
C ASN A 3 -0.91 9.39 16.05
N PHE A 4 -1.43 9.00 17.22
CA PHE A 4 -1.07 7.72 17.84
C PHE A 4 -1.63 6.53 17.04
N ILE A 5 -2.83 6.69 16.48
CA ILE A 5 -3.46 5.68 15.62
C ILE A 5 -2.63 5.49 14.34
N THR A 6 -2.20 6.59 13.70
CA THR A 6 -1.37 6.53 12.50
C THR A 6 -0.01 5.87 12.77
N ILE A 7 0.64 6.19 13.90
CA ILE A 7 1.91 5.56 14.30
C ILE A 7 1.73 4.07 14.55
N LEU A 8 0.68 3.68 15.29
CA LEU A 8 0.35 2.28 15.56
C LEU A 8 0.11 1.52 14.24
N ARG A 9 -0.62 2.12 13.30
CA ARG A 9 -0.88 1.56 11.97
C ARG A 9 0.41 1.29 11.20
N VAL A 10 1.35 2.23 11.19
CA VAL A 10 2.66 2.05 10.54
C VAL A 10 3.45 0.91 11.21
N LEU A 11 3.45 0.85 12.55
CA LEU A 11 4.14 -0.22 13.28
C LEU A 11 3.54 -1.60 12.99
N MET A 12 2.21 -1.70 12.95
CA MET A 12 1.50 -2.92 12.56
C MET A 12 1.81 -3.33 11.11
N ALA A 13 1.92 -2.38 10.19
CA ALA A 13 2.30 -2.65 8.80
C ALA A 13 3.72 -3.20 8.69
N ILE A 14 4.67 -2.63 9.45
CA ILE A 14 6.05 -3.15 9.52
C ILE A 14 6.05 -4.58 10.06
N ALA A 15 5.32 -4.84 11.15
CA ALA A 15 5.21 -6.18 11.72
C ALA A 15 4.62 -7.18 10.71
N ALA A 16 3.56 -6.79 9.99
CA ALA A 16 2.96 -7.63 8.95
C ALA A 16 3.95 -7.97 7.83
N VAL A 17 4.68 -6.98 7.32
CA VAL A 17 5.69 -7.19 6.27
C VAL A 17 6.84 -8.06 6.75
N VAL A 18 7.34 -7.86 7.98
CA VAL A 18 8.39 -8.71 8.55
C VAL A 18 7.92 -10.16 8.63
N LEU A 19 6.66 -10.40 9.03
CA LEU A 19 6.09 -11.74 9.07
C LEU A 19 6.00 -12.42 7.70
N LEU A 20 5.80 -11.66 6.60
CA LEU A 20 5.77 -12.21 5.24
C LEU A 20 7.13 -12.80 4.80
N PHE A 21 8.24 -12.40 5.41
CA PHE A 21 9.55 -13.00 5.14
C PHE A 21 9.73 -14.40 5.75
N PHE A 22 8.88 -14.79 6.70
CA PHE A 22 8.93 -16.12 7.32
C PHE A 22 7.99 -17.08 6.58
N THR A 23 8.52 -18.17 6.02
CA THR A 23 7.79 -19.17 5.20
C THR A 23 6.81 -20.06 5.98
N THR A 24 6.55 -19.78 7.25
CA THR A 24 5.67 -20.60 8.11
C THR A 24 4.20 -20.25 7.86
N LYS A 25 3.31 -21.26 7.78
CA LYS A 25 1.86 -21.06 7.56
C LYS A 25 1.25 -20.08 8.56
N ALA A 26 1.62 -20.22 9.84
CA ALA A 26 1.15 -19.34 10.92
C ALA A 26 1.58 -17.88 10.69
N CYS A 27 2.80 -17.63 10.21
CA CYS A 27 3.29 -16.28 9.91
C CYS A 27 2.48 -15.63 8.78
N TYR A 28 2.19 -16.37 7.70
CA TYR A 28 1.38 -15.88 6.59
C TYR A 28 -0.07 -15.56 7.00
N VAL A 29 -0.70 -16.43 7.79
CA VAL A 29 -2.05 -16.18 8.32
C VAL A 29 -2.05 -14.96 9.24
N THR A 30 -1.04 -14.83 10.10
CA THR A 30 -0.91 -13.70 11.03
C THR A 30 -0.66 -12.39 10.27
N ALA A 31 0.18 -12.42 9.23
CA ALA A 31 0.42 -11.27 8.35
C ALA A 31 -0.86 -10.85 7.60
N LEU A 32 -1.66 -11.80 7.12
CA LEU A 32 -2.95 -11.51 6.48
C LEU A 32 -3.91 -10.83 7.47
N VAL A 33 -4.06 -11.38 8.67
CA VAL A 33 -4.89 -10.80 9.72
C VAL A 33 -4.43 -9.38 10.08
N LEU A 34 -3.13 -9.19 10.31
CA LEU A 34 -2.54 -7.87 10.56
C LEU A 34 -2.78 -6.89 9.41
N THR A 35 -2.67 -7.35 8.16
CA THR A 35 -2.92 -6.50 6.98
C THR A 35 -4.36 -5.99 6.97
N VAL A 36 -5.34 -6.86 7.29
CA VAL A 36 -6.74 -6.44 7.42
C VAL A 36 -6.92 -5.40 8.51
N PHE A 37 -6.28 -5.59 9.67
CA PHE A 37 -6.32 -4.59 10.74
C PHE A 37 -5.67 -3.26 10.32
N VAL A 38 -4.52 -3.28 9.65
CA VAL A 38 -3.85 -2.08 9.14
C VAL A 38 -4.78 -1.28 8.21
N MET A 39 -5.48 -1.96 7.29
CA MET A 39 -6.45 -1.31 6.40
C MET A 39 -7.69 -0.81 7.14
N TRP A 40 -8.11 -1.47 8.23
CA TRP A 40 -9.20 -0.96 9.07
C TRP A 40 -8.77 0.34 9.78
N PHE A 41 -7.57 0.38 10.35
CA PHE A 41 -7.08 1.54 11.10
C PHE A 41 -7.05 2.83 10.27
N ASP A 42 -6.84 2.74 8.95
CA ASP A 42 -6.90 3.84 7.96
C ASP A 42 -8.31 4.45 7.78
N GLY A 43 -9.36 3.69 8.06
CA GLY A 43 -10.72 4.24 8.13
C GLY A 43 -11.02 4.88 9.48
N LEU A 44 -10.39 4.37 10.53
CA LEU A 44 -10.69 4.71 11.92
C LEU A 44 -10.08 6.05 12.33
N ASP A 45 -8.82 6.31 11.97
CA ASP A 45 -8.17 7.62 12.19
C ASP A 45 -8.95 8.76 11.51
N GLY A 46 -9.38 8.55 10.26
CA GLY A 46 -10.19 9.51 9.50
C GLY A 46 -11.61 9.71 10.06
N TYR A 47 -12.21 8.69 10.71
CA TYR A 47 -13.49 8.84 11.41
C TYR A 47 -13.33 9.62 12.72
N VAL A 48 -12.31 9.27 13.51
CA VAL A 48 -12.00 9.92 14.80
C VAL A 48 -11.62 11.39 14.60
N ALA A 49 -10.82 11.70 13.58
CA ALA A 49 -10.45 13.08 13.24
C ALA A 49 -11.67 13.94 12.89
N ARG A 50 -12.64 13.39 12.14
CA ARG A 50 -13.89 14.09 11.79
C ARG A 50 -14.81 14.29 12.99
N LYS A 51 -14.88 13.30 13.89
CA LYS A 51 -15.75 13.37 15.07
C LYS A 51 -15.25 14.35 16.14
N LEU A 52 -13.93 14.53 16.23
CA LEU A 52 -13.31 15.40 17.23
C LEU A 52 -13.14 16.86 16.77
N ASN A 53 -13.47 17.20 15.50
CA ASN A 53 -13.23 18.53 14.90
C ASN A 53 -11.78 19.06 15.06
N GLU A 54 -10.83 18.20 15.42
CA GLU A 54 -9.42 18.56 15.54
C GLU A 54 -8.72 18.42 14.20
N THR A 55 -8.93 19.40 13.33
CA THR A 55 -8.15 19.53 12.08
C THR A 55 -6.81 20.19 12.36
N SER A 56 -5.92 19.49 13.06
CA SER A 56 -4.52 19.93 13.21
C SER A 56 -3.78 19.77 11.88
N LYS A 57 -3.09 20.82 11.42
CA LYS A 57 -2.24 20.77 10.22
C LYS A 57 -1.19 19.65 10.31
N LEU A 58 -0.64 19.41 11.50
CA LEU A 58 0.33 18.34 11.73
C LEU A 58 -0.31 16.95 11.59
N GLY A 59 -1.53 16.77 12.08
CA GLY A 59 -2.26 15.51 11.96
C GLY A 59 -2.53 15.14 10.51
N ALA A 60 -2.97 16.11 9.69
CA ALA A 60 -3.21 15.88 8.26
C ALA A 60 -1.93 15.51 7.49
N VAL A 61 -0.79 16.09 7.84
CA VAL A 61 0.51 15.73 7.23
C VAL A 61 0.94 14.33 7.64
N LEU A 62 0.78 13.97 8.93
CA LEU A 62 1.12 12.64 9.44
C LEU A 62 0.26 11.54 8.82
N ASP A 63 -1.02 11.80 8.58
CA ASP A 63 -1.95 10.88 7.92
C ASP A 63 -1.49 10.55 6.49
N ILE A 64 -1.25 11.58 5.68
CA ILE A 64 -0.71 11.44 4.31
C ILE A 64 0.63 10.71 4.31
N MET A 65 1.52 11.05 5.25
CA MET A 65 2.82 10.40 5.39
C MET A 65 2.65 8.91 5.74
N GLY A 66 1.78 8.59 6.70
CA GLY A 66 1.49 7.23 7.12
C GLY A 66 0.95 6.39 5.96
N ASP A 67 0.03 6.92 5.16
CA ASP A 67 -0.55 6.23 4.00
C ASP A 67 0.53 5.85 3.00
N ARG A 68 1.46 6.78 2.72
CA ARG A 68 2.57 6.57 1.80
C ARG A 68 3.57 5.56 2.31
N ILE A 69 3.89 5.61 3.59
CA ILE A 69 4.80 4.64 4.21
C ILE A 69 4.19 3.24 4.09
N VAL A 70 2.94 3.05 4.53
CA VAL A 70 2.27 1.74 4.48
C VAL A 70 2.15 1.25 3.03
N GLU A 71 1.69 2.07 2.10
CA GLU A 71 1.56 1.72 0.67
C GLU A 71 2.90 1.26 0.08
N ASN A 72 3.97 2.04 0.26
CA ASN A 72 5.28 1.72 -0.28
C ASN A 72 5.90 0.48 0.39
N LEU A 73 5.69 0.30 1.70
CA LEU A 73 6.22 -0.83 2.45
C LEU A 73 5.66 -2.17 1.92
N TYR A 74 4.34 -2.26 1.69
CA TYR A 74 3.72 -3.45 1.12
C TYR A 74 4.15 -3.71 -0.32
N TRP A 75 4.12 -2.69 -1.19
CA TRP A 75 4.51 -2.87 -2.59
C TRP A 75 5.97 -3.29 -2.74
N LEU A 76 6.87 -2.71 -1.94
CA LEU A 76 8.27 -3.09 -1.92
C LEU A 76 8.47 -4.52 -1.40
N ALA A 77 7.80 -4.90 -0.31
CA ALA A 77 7.85 -6.25 0.23
C ALA A 77 7.40 -7.29 -0.81
N PHE A 78 6.29 -7.04 -1.50
CA PHE A 78 5.80 -7.92 -2.56
C PHE A 78 6.78 -8.04 -3.73
N ALA A 79 7.49 -6.97 -4.09
CA ALA A 79 8.53 -7.04 -5.13
C ALA A 79 9.72 -7.91 -4.70
N VAL A 80 10.20 -7.74 -3.47
CA VAL A 80 11.37 -8.46 -2.93
C VAL A 80 11.07 -9.96 -2.80
N LEU A 81 9.87 -10.30 -2.30
CA LEU A 81 9.38 -11.67 -2.20
C LEU A 81 9.08 -12.30 -3.58
N GLY A 82 9.04 -11.50 -4.65
CA GLY A 82 8.78 -11.95 -6.01
C GLY A 82 7.31 -12.26 -6.27
N PHE A 83 6.40 -11.65 -5.50
CA PHE A 83 4.95 -11.81 -5.68
C PHE A 83 4.43 -11.02 -6.87
N ILE A 84 5.09 -9.90 -7.19
CA ILE A 84 4.74 -9.00 -8.29
C ILE A 84 6.00 -8.53 -9.03
N SER A 85 5.83 -8.10 -10.27
CA SER A 85 6.91 -7.46 -11.03
C SER A 85 7.35 -6.15 -10.36
N PRO A 86 8.66 -5.85 -10.26
CA PRO A 86 9.18 -4.59 -9.74
C PRO A 86 8.66 -3.33 -10.46
N ALA A 87 8.15 -3.49 -11.69
CA ALA A 87 7.54 -2.39 -12.45
C ALA A 87 6.30 -1.80 -11.76
N VAL A 88 5.50 -2.63 -11.08
CA VAL A 88 4.28 -2.19 -10.39
C VAL A 88 4.60 -1.23 -9.22
N PRO A 89 5.45 -1.60 -8.24
CA PRO A 89 5.87 -0.66 -7.19
C PRO A 89 6.49 0.61 -7.74
N ALA A 90 7.31 0.51 -8.79
CA ALA A 90 7.95 1.67 -9.40
C ALA A 90 6.93 2.68 -9.92
N ILE A 91 5.90 2.23 -10.65
CA ILE A 91 4.83 3.09 -11.15
C ILE A 91 4.04 3.73 -10.00
N VAL A 92 3.69 2.93 -8.98
CA VAL A 92 2.92 3.43 -7.82
C VAL A 92 3.70 4.50 -7.05
N LEU A 93 5.01 4.28 -6.86
CA LEU A 93 5.91 5.19 -6.17
C LEU A 93 6.08 6.50 -6.96
N VAL A 94 6.37 6.43 -8.26
CA VAL A 94 6.50 7.62 -9.12
C VAL A 94 5.21 8.43 -9.13
N ARG A 95 4.06 7.78 -9.31
CA ARG A 95 2.74 8.42 -9.22
C ARG A 95 2.57 9.11 -7.86
N GLY A 96 2.91 8.41 -6.78
CA GLY A 96 2.81 8.91 -5.41
C GLY A 96 3.57 10.22 -5.23
N ILE A 97 4.86 10.23 -5.58
CA ILE A 97 5.73 11.41 -5.48
C ILE A 97 5.17 12.57 -6.30
N ILE A 98 4.81 12.34 -7.56
CA ILE A 98 4.25 13.40 -8.42
C ILE A 98 2.99 14.00 -7.80
N THR A 99 2.07 13.16 -7.32
CA THR A 99 0.81 13.65 -6.71
C THR A 99 1.05 14.43 -5.42
N ASP A 100 2.03 14.04 -4.61
CA ASP A 100 2.31 14.71 -3.34
C ASP A 100 3.06 16.04 -3.58
N SER A 101 3.98 16.09 -4.55
CA SER A 101 4.64 17.34 -4.98
C SER A 101 3.64 18.34 -5.58
N LEU A 102 2.71 17.89 -6.43
CA LEU A 102 1.67 18.76 -6.95
C LEU A 102 0.74 19.26 -5.85
N ARG A 103 0.44 18.41 -4.85
CA ARG A 103 -0.35 18.80 -3.68
C ARG A 103 0.36 19.84 -2.82
N SER A 104 1.67 19.70 -2.58
CA SER A 104 2.42 20.68 -1.80
C SER A 104 2.49 22.05 -2.49
N LEU A 105 2.73 22.06 -3.81
CA LEU A 105 2.70 23.30 -4.62
C LEU A 105 1.33 23.97 -4.60
N ALA A 106 0.25 23.18 -4.64
CA ALA A 106 -1.11 23.70 -4.53
C ALA A 106 -1.37 24.40 -3.19
N LEU A 107 -0.92 23.78 -2.10
CA LEU A 107 -1.07 24.32 -0.75
C LEU A 107 -0.28 25.62 -0.56
N GLU A 108 0.92 25.72 -1.14
CA GLU A 108 1.71 26.96 -1.14
C GLU A 108 1.03 28.10 -1.90
N GLN A 109 0.33 27.79 -3.00
CA GLN A 109 -0.44 28.76 -3.78
C GLN A 109 -1.80 29.12 -3.17
N GLY A 110 -2.14 28.60 -1.98
CA GLY A 110 -3.41 28.86 -1.30
C GLY A 110 -4.61 28.06 -1.86
N TYR A 111 -4.38 27.13 -2.78
CA TYR A 111 -5.40 26.20 -3.24
C TYR A 111 -5.53 25.04 -2.24
N THR A 112 -6.73 24.83 -1.71
CA THR A 112 -7.00 23.71 -0.80
C THR A 112 -7.43 22.48 -1.60
N ALA A 113 -7.15 21.28 -1.06
CA ALA A 113 -7.62 20.02 -1.64
C ALA A 113 -9.16 19.92 -1.69
N PHE A 114 -9.87 20.71 -0.87
CA PHE A 114 -11.32 20.82 -0.79
C PHE A 114 -11.74 22.26 -0.45
N GLY A 115 -12.66 22.86 -1.22
CA GLY A 115 -13.14 24.24 -1.03
C GLY A 115 -13.47 24.96 -2.34
N GLU A 116 -13.87 26.24 -2.29
CA GLU A 116 -14.08 27.09 -3.47
C GLU A 116 -12.78 27.37 -4.24
N SER A 117 -11.63 27.28 -3.57
CA SER A 117 -10.28 27.30 -4.14
C SER A 117 -9.75 25.90 -4.44
N THR A 118 -10.59 25.01 -4.98
CA THR A 118 -10.11 23.70 -5.45
C THR A 118 -9.47 23.82 -6.83
N MET A 119 -8.32 23.14 -7.01
CA MET A 119 -7.65 23.04 -8.31
C MET A 119 -8.50 22.32 -9.37
N MET A 120 -9.52 21.56 -8.94
CA MET A 120 -10.39 20.76 -9.81
C MET A 120 -11.54 21.58 -10.37
N LYS A 121 -11.42 21.98 -11.63
CA LYS A 121 -12.50 22.64 -12.38
C LYS A 121 -13.41 21.58 -13.03
N GLY A 122 -14.66 21.48 -12.57
CA GLY A 122 -15.71 20.66 -13.18
C GLY A 122 -16.40 19.66 -12.24
N LYS A 123 -17.73 19.50 -12.39
CA LYS A 123 -18.56 18.61 -11.54
C LYS A 123 -18.14 17.14 -11.64
N VAL A 124 -17.73 16.69 -12.83
CA VAL A 124 -17.29 15.31 -13.09
C VAL A 124 -15.92 15.03 -12.45
N ALA A 125 -14.95 15.93 -12.60
CA ALA A 125 -13.64 15.81 -11.96
C ALA A 125 -13.76 15.79 -10.43
N LYS A 126 -14.63 16.63 -9.88
CA LYS A 126 -14.94 16.64 -8.44
C LYS A 126 -15.62 15.34 -7.99
N PHE A 127 -16.48 14.75 -8.81
CA PHE A 127 -17.10 13.46 -8.50
C PHE A 127 -16.08 12.31 -8.53
N ILE A 128 -15.24 12.24 -9.56
CA ILE A 128 -14.26 11.15 -9.71
C ILE A 128 -13.16 11.22 -8.66
N VAL A 129 -12.65 12.42 -8.35
CA VAL A 129 -11.46 12.56 -7.50
C VAL A 129 -11.82 12.95 -6.06
N ALA A 130 -12.82 13.82 -5.89
CA ALA A 130 -13.18 14.39 -4.59
C ALA A 130 -14.43 13.76 -3.94
N SER A 131 -15.14 12.82 -4.57
CA SER A 131 -16.24 12.12 -3.91
C SER A 131 -15.72 11.14 -2.85
N ASN A 132 -16.43 11.07 -1.71
CA ASN A 132 -16.17 10.05 -0.67
C ASN A 132 -16.37 8.63 -1.22
N PHE A 133 -17.27 8.47 -2.19
CA PHE A 133 -17.54 7.17 -2.82
C PHE A 133 -16.31 6.65 -3.56
N SER A 134 -15.73 7.45 -4.46
CA SER A 134 -14.53 7.07 -5.24
C SER A 134 -13.34 6.72 -4.34
N ARG A 135 -13.11 7.52 -3.29
CA ARG A 135 -12.03 7.27 -2.32
C ARG A 135 -12.24 5.97 -1.55
N PHE A 136 -13.47 5.69 -1.13
CA PHE A 136 -13.81 4.42 -0.48
C PHE A 136 -13.62 3.23 -1.42
N THR A 137 -14.11 3.31 -2.67
CA THR A 137 -13.96 2.22 -3.65
C THR A 137 -12.48 1.92 -3.94
N TYR A 138 -11.64 2.96 -4.07
CA TYR A 138 -10.20 2.79 -4.25
C TYR A 138 -9.52 2.16 -3.02
N ALA A 139 -9.88 2.59 -1.81
CA ALA A 139 -9.35 2.00 -0.57
C ALA A 139 -9.72 0.51 -0.45
N VAL A 140 -10.98 0.16 -0.71
CA VAL A 140 -11.45 -1.24 -0.72
C VAL A 140 -10.73 -2.05 -1.80
N ALA A 141 -10.62 -1.54 -3.03
CA ALA A 141 -9.93 -2.23 -4.11
C ALA A 141 -8.45 -2.50 -3.76
N LYS A 142 -7.77 -1.54 -3.12
CA LYS A 142 -6.40 -1.71 -2.63
C LYS A 142 -6.30 -2.77 -1.54
N ALA A 143 -7.21 -2.72 -0.55
CA ALA A 143 -7.24 -3.70 0.54
C ALA A 143 -7.44 -5.13 -0.01
N VAL A 144 -8.39 -5.29 -0.93
CA VAL A 144 -8.65 -6.56 -1.61
C VAL A 144 -7.41 -7.01 -2.39
N ALA A 145 -6.75 -6.13 -3.13
CA ALA A 145 -5.53 -6.48 -3.86
C ALA A 145 -4.42 -7.00 -2.93
N PHE A 146 -4.16 -6.33 -1.81
CA PHE A 146 -3.14 -6.76 -0.84
C PHE A 146 -3.48 -8.10 -0.19
N VAL A 147 -4.73 -8.28 0.23
CA VAL A 147 -5.20 -9.55 0.82
C VAL A 147 -5.13 -10.68 -0.20
N LEU A 148 -5.55 -10.45 -1.45
CA LEU A 148 -5.48 -11.46 -2.51
C LEU A 148 -4.05 -11.84 -2.85
N VAL A 149 -3.14 -10.87 -2.95
CA VAL A 149 -1.72 -11.15 -3.16
C VAL A 149 -1.20 -12.02 -2.04
N ILE A 150 -1.37 -11.63 -0.77
CA ILE A 150 -0.89 -12.45 0.37
C ILE A 150 -1.54 -13.84 0.39
N ALA A 151 -2.85 -13.93 0.13
CA ALA A 151 -3.59 -15.18 0.09
C ALA A 151 -3.14 -16.11 -1.05
N SER A 152 -2.74 -15.57 -2.20
CA SER A 152 -2.24 -16.36 -3.33
C SER A 152 -0.92 -17.08 -3.02
N PHE A 153 -0.14 -16.58 -2.05
CA PHE A 153 1.12 -17.16 -1.62
C PHE A 153 1.00 -17.94 -0.30
N LEU A 154 -0.21 -18.13 0.25
CA LEU A 154 -0.41 -19.00 1.41
C LEU A 154 -0.05 -20.46 1.03
N PRO A 155 0.75 -21.18 1.83
CA PRO A 155 1.04 -22.61 1.67
C PRO A 155 -0.17 -23.49 2.09
N VAL A 156 -1.33 -23.20 1.50
CA VAL A 156 -2.55 -24.00 1.56
C VAL A 156 -2.64 -24.77 0.23
N GLU A 157 -3.06 -26.03 0.29
CA GLU A 157 -3.33 -26.84 -0.89
C GLU A 157 -4.58 -26.28 -1.60
N TYR A 158 -4.38 -25.39 -2.55
CA TYR A 158 -5.43 -24.98 -3.49
C TYR A 158 -5.33 -25.80 -4.77
N SER A 159 -6.48 -26.23 -5.28
CA SER A 159 -6.64 -26.91 -6.58
C SER A 159 -6.17 -26.09 -7.79
N PHE A 160 -5.85 -24.80 -7.62
CA PHE A 160 -5.44 -23.87 -8.69
C PHE A 160 -3.93 -23.52 -8.65
N ARG A 161 -3.12 -24.33 -7.96
CA ARG A 161 -1.65 -24.18 -7.92
C ARG A 161 -1.02 -24.17 -9.32
N ASP A 162 -1.57 -24.95 -10.24
CA ASP A 162 -0.96 -25.17 -11.56
C ASP A 162 -0.99 -23.92 -12.45
N THR A 163 -2.05 -23.12 -12.39
CA THR A 163 -2.21 -21.90 -13.21
C THR A 163 -1.27 -20.78 -12.77
N VAL A 164 -1.03 -20.66 -11.46
CA VAL A 164 -0.11 -19.65 -10.90
C VAL A 164 1.35 -20.06 -11.12
N LEU A 165 1.66 -21.36 -11.07
CA LEU A 165 2.99 -21.91 -11.39
C LEU A 165 3.31 -21.83 -12.90
N THR A 166 2.31 -21.95 -13.79
CA THR A 166 2.52 -21.72 -15.24
C THR A 166 2.80 -20.25 -15.54
N LEU A 167 2.09 -19.31 -14.89
CA LEU A 167 2.39 -17.88 -15.01
C LEU A 167 3.79 -17.53 -14.43
N LYS A 168 4.18 -18.15 -13.32
CA LYS A 168 5.50 -17.96 -12.70
C LYS A 168 6.63 -18.52 -13.58
N SER A 169 6.46 -19.70 -14.17
CA SER A 169 7.45 -20.30 -15.09
C SER A 169 7.53 -19.54 -16.43
N ALA A 170 6.40 -19.05 -16.94
CA ALA A 170 6.37 -18.17 -18.12
C ALA A 170 7.09 -16.83 -17.86
N TRP A 171 6.93 -16.23 -16.68
CA TRP A 171 7.65 -15.02 -16.27
C TRP A 171 9.14 -15.29 -15.98
N CYS A 172 9.47 -16.46 -15.44
CA CYS A 172 10.85 -16.88 -15.15
C CYS A 172 11.66 -17.06 -16.45
N LEU A 173 11.04 -17.55 -17.53
CA LEU A 173 11.64 -17.59 -18.87
C LEU A 173 11.88 -16.19 -19.46
N PHE A 174 11.09 -15.18 -19.08
CA PHE A 174 11.23 -13.80 -19.59
C PHE A 174 12.20 -12.93 -18.77
N SER A 175 12.60 -13.36 -17.57
CA SER A 175 13.41 -12.56 -16.63
C SER A 175 14.77 -13.18 -16.25
N PRO A 176 15.64 -13.56 -17.21
CA PRO A 176 16.98 -14.08 -16.90
C PRO A 176 17.94 -13.05 -16.25
N ALA A 177 17.50 -11.80 -16.03
CA ALA A 177 18.31 -10.76 -15.42
C ALA A 177 18.28 -10.73 -13.88
N LEU A 178 17.22 -11.23 -13.23
CA LEU A 178 17.06 -11.11 -11.77
C LEU A 178 17.68 -12.25 -10.96
N ASP A 179 17.85 -13.45 -11.55
CA ASP A 179 18.39 -14.61 -10.83
C ASP A 179 19.90 -14.51 -10.54
N ARG A 180 20.67 -13.77 -11.36
CA ARG A 180 22.11 -13.58 -11.12
C ARG A 180 22.43 -12.74 -9.88
N LEU A 181 21.51 -11.88 -9.42
CA LEU A 181 21.71 -11.04 -8.23
C LEU A 181 21.37 -11.76 -6.92
N LYS A 182 20.43 -12.72 -6.94
CA LYS A 182 20.10 -13.50 -5.74
C LYS A 182 21.20 -14.50 -5.39
N LEU A 183 21.83 -15.18 -6.37
CA LEU A 183 22.90 -16.14 -6.05
C LEU A 183 24.19 -15.49 -5.51
N SER A 184 24.59 -14.31 -6.01
CA SER A 184 25.84 -13.67 -5.57
C SER A 184 25.76 -13.08 -4.15
N THR A 185 24.57 -12.79 -3.64
CA THR A 185 24.41 -12.20 -2.30
C THR A 185 24.33 -13.29 -1.22
N TYR A 186 23.75 -14.45 -1.53
CA TYR A 186 23.67 -15.57 -0.60
C TYR A 186 25.01 -16.32 -0.43
N LEU A 187 25.87 -16.37 -1.45
CA LEU A 187 27.17 -17.08 -1.38
C LEU A 187 28.34 -16.27 -0.79
N LYS A 188 28.13 -15.00 -0.41
CA LYS A 188 29.16 -14.19 0.28
C LYS A 188 29.00 -14.15 1.80
N CYS A 189 27.97 -14.81 2.34
CA CYS A 189 27.69 -14.86 3.78
C CYS A 189 27.89 -16.26 4.39
N PHE A 190 28.52 -17.20 3.69
CA PHE A 190 28.98 -18.49 4.23
C PHE A 190 30.45 -18.71 3.90
#